data_AF-A0A953J3B5-F1
#
_entry.id   AF-A0A953J3B5-F1
#
_cell.length_a   1.000
_cell.length_b   1.000
_cell.length_c   1.000
_cell.angle_alpha   90.00
_cell.angle_beta   90.00
_cell.angle_gamma   90.00
#
_symmetry.space_group_name_H-M   'P 1'
#
loop_
_entity.id
_entity.type
_entity.pdbx_description
1 polymer ?
#
loop_
_entity_poly.entity_id
_entity_poly.type
_entity_poly.pdbx_seq_one_letter_code
_entity_poly.pdbx_strand_id
1 'polypeptide(L)'
;MRMHPVSHKYPWHLAAIFIVLVLANISLGYLFYNNQKAHIKRERQEDLLAVADLKASQIATWRKERLADAEHILETSLIVRQVQSWLRHPGSPEVGREIFRWMQSLQRHYRYGSIFLLDAKGECRISSPEDGKTVKPGDRELAEEALKTGKVIFSDLHYSGTTREIRLALAVPL
;
A
#
# COMPACT_ATOMS: atom_id res chain seq x y z
N MET A 1 56.24 -72.48 -33.71
CA MET A 1 55.18 -71.91 -32.86
C MET A 1 54.75 -70.59 -33.49
N ARG A 2 53.64 -70.55 -34.25
CA ARG A 2 53.14 -69.33 -34.92
C ARG A 2 51.94 -68.81 -34.12
N MET A 3 52.04 -67.60 -33.58
CA MET A 3 50.90 -66.93 -32.94
C MET A 3 50.03 -66.30 -34.02
N HIS A 4 48.77 -66.71 -34.11
CA HIS A 4 47.77 -66.04 -34.93
C HIS A 4 47.24 -64.81 -34.17
N PRO A 5 47.28 -63.60 -34.75
CA PRO A 5 46.65 -62.44 -34.13
C PRO A 5 45.13 -62.59 -34.21
N VAL A 6 44.48 -62.72 -33.05
CA VAL A 6 43.03 -62.68 -32.95
C VAL A 6 42.59 -61.24 -33.24
N SER A 7 42.07 -61.00 -34.44
CA SER A 7 41.42 -59.74 -34.81
C SER A 7 40.12 -59.61 -34.01
N HIS A 8 40.15 -58.88 -32.90
CA HIS A 8 38.93 -58.41 -32.26
C HIS A 8 38.27 -57.36 -33.17
N LYS A 9 37.29 -57.79 -33.96
CA LYS A 9 36.34 -56.88 -34.61
C LYS A 9 35.48 -56.27 -33.51
N TYR A 10 35.92 -55.15 -32.95
CA TYR A 10 35.13 -54.39 -31.99
C TYR A 10 33.75 -54.08 -32.62
N PRO A 11 32.64 -54.40 -31.94
CA PRO A 11 31.30 -54.20 -32.46
C PRO A 11 30.93 -52.70 -32.37
N TRP A 12 31.50 -51.90 -33.27
CA TRP A 12 31.33 -50.44 -33.35
C TRP A 12 29.86 -50.00 -33.42
N HIS A 13 28.98 -50.85 -33.96
CA HIS A 13 27.54 -50.62 -34.01
C HIS A 13 26.91 -50.56 -32.61
N LEU A 14 27.37 -51.37 -31.64
CA LEU A 14 26.89 -51.31 -30.25
C LEU A 14 27.30 -50.00 -29.57
N ALA A 15 28.53 -49.54 -29.83
CA ALA A 15 29.01 -48.25 -29.34
C ALA A 15 28.21 -47.08 -29.95
N ALA A 16 27.89 -47.14 -31.25
CA ALA A 16 27.06 -46.15 -31.91
C ALA A 16 25.63 -46.11 -31.32
N ILE A 17 25.00 -47.27 -31.11
CA ILE A 17 23.67 -47.37 -30.47
C ILE A 17 23.72 -46.78 -29.06
N PHE A 18 24.74 -47.12 -28.27
CA PHE A 18 24.91 -46.56 -26.92
C PHE A 18 25.04 -45.03 -26.94
N ILE A 19 25.85 -44.46 -27.84
CA ILE A 19 25.99 -43.00 -27.99
C ILE A 19 24.65 -42.36 -28.36
N VAL A 20 23.92 -42.94 -29.31
CA VAL A 20 22.59 -42.44 -29.70
C VAL A 20 21.62 -42.46 -28.52
N LEU A 21 21.61 -43.55 -27.74
CA LEU A 21 20.78 -43.64 -26.54
C LEU A 21 21.17 -42.59 -25.48
N VAL A 22 22.46 -42.36 -25.27
CA VAL A 22 22.95 -41.32 -24.34
C VAL A 22 22.49 -39.93 -24.81
N LEU A 23 22.69 -39.60 -26.09
CA LEU A 23 22.26 -38.31 -26.65
C LEU A 23 20.75 -38.13 -26.61
N ALA A 24 19.98 -39.19 -26.84
CA ALA A 24 18.53 -39.18 -26.74
C ALA A 24 18.07 -38.90 -25.30
N ASN A 25 18.69 -39.56 -24.30
CA ASN A 25 18.38 -39.32 -22.88
C ASN A 25 18.73 -37.89 -22.44
N ILE A 26 19.90 -37.37 -22.86
CA ILE A 26 20.32 -36.00 -22.56
C ILE A 26 19.34 -35.00 -23.19
N SER A 27 18.98 -35.21 -24.46
CA SER A 27 18.07 -34.32 -25.18
C SER A 27 16.67 -34.33 -24.55
N LEU A 28 16.14 -35.50 -24.21
CA LEU A 28 14.85 -35.63 -23.52
C LEU A 28 14.88 -34.97 -22.15
N GLY A 29 15.95 -35.18 -21.36
CA GLY A 29 16.14 -34.53 -20.07
C GLY A 29 16.20 -33.01 -20.20
N TYR A 30 16.91 -32.49 -21.20
CA TYR A 30 17.02 -31.06 -21.45
C TYR A 30 15.67 -30.43 -21.84
N LEU A 31 14.91 -31.05 -22.75
CA LEU A 31 13.58 -30.60 -23.14
C LEU A 31 12.61 -30.61 -21.96
N PHE A 32 12.61 -31.71 -21.18
CA PHE A 32 11.78 -31.84 -20.00
C PHE A 32 12.13 -30.80 -18.93
N TYR A 33 13.42 -30.58 -18.67
CA TYR A 33 13.90 -29.57 -17.73
C TYR A 33 13.47 -28.15 -18.14
N ASN A 34 13.65 -27.79 -19.41
CA ASN A 34 13.25 -26.48 -19.90
C ASN A 34 11.73 -26.25 -19.82
N ASN A 35 10.93 -27.28 -20.16
CA ASN A 35 9.48 -27.21 -20.04
C ASN A 35 9.04 -27.04 -18.59
N GLN A 36 9.60 -27.83 -17.66
CA GLN A 36 9.32 -27.69 -16.23
C GLN A 36 9.72 -26.31 -15.70
N LYS A 37 10.90 -25.82 -16.07
CA LYS A 37 11.38 -24.49 -15.68
C LYS A 37 10.43 -23.40 -16.17
N ALA A 38 9.96 -23.49 -17.42
CA ALA A 38 9.00 -22.54 -17.99
C ALA A 38 7.62 -22.64 -17.34
N HIS A 39 7.18 -23.84 -16.94
CA HIS A 39 5.92 -24.04 -16.21
C HIS A 39 6.00 -23.43 -14.81
N ILE A 40 7.00 -23.81 -14.02
CA ILE A 40 7.21 -23.31 -12.66
C ILE A 40 7.35 -21.78 -12.67
N LYS A 41 8.09 -21.21 -13.63
CA LYS A 41 8.23 -19.76 -13.73
C LYS A 41 6.88 -19.08 -13.97
N ARG A 42 6.05 -19.62 -14.86
CA ARG A 42 4.71 -19.07 -15.15
C ARG A 42 3.80 -19.15 -13.94
N GLU A 43 3.73 -20.32 -13.30
CA GLU A 43 2.95 -20.53 -12.09
C GLU A 43 3.35 -19.54 -10.98
N ARG A 44 4.66 -19.34 -10.74
CA ARG A 44 5.15 -18.34 -9.79
C ARG A 44 4.83 -16.91 -10.18
N GLN A 45 4.81 -16.59 -11.47
CA GLN A 45 4.40 -15.27 -11.94
C GLN A 45 2.89 -15.04 -11.71
N GLU A 46 2.06 -16.05 -11.98
CA GLU A 46 0.62 -16.01 -11.73
C GLU A 46 0.32 -15.86 -10.23
N ASP A 47 1.02 -16.61 -9.36
CA ASP A 47 0.94 -16.46 -7.90
C ASP A 47 1.24 -15.01 -7.46
N LEU A 48 2.34 -14.44 -7.96
CA LEU A 48 2.76 -13.07 -7.61
C LEU A 48 1.77 -12.02 -8.12
N LEU A 49 1.21 -12.21 -9.31
CA LEU A 49 0.18 -11.32 -9.85
C LEU A 49 -1.10 -11.39 -9.02
N ALA A 50 -1.55 -12.59 -8.66
CA ALA A 50 -2.72 -12.76 -7.79
C ALA A 50 -2.53 -12.09 -6.43
N VAL A 51 -1.34 -12.20 -5.83
CA VAL A 51 -1.00 -11.50 -4.58
C VAL A 51 -0.97 -9.98 -4.80
N ALA A 52 -0.38 -9.50 -5.90
CA ALA A 52 -0.32 -8.07 -6.21
C ALA A 52 -1.72 -7.47 -6.39
N ASP A 53 -2.60 -8.14 -7.14
CA ASP A 53 -3.98 -7.73 -7.37
C ASP A 53 -4.77 -7.69 -6.07
N LEU A 54 -4.63 -8.74 -5.22
CA LEU A 54 -5.26 -8.77 -3.91
C LEU A 54 -4.79 -7.59 -3.04
N LYS A 55 -3.49 -7.31 -3.01
CA LYS A 55 -2.93 -6.20 -2.22
C LYS A 55 -3.37 -4.84 -2.74
N ALA A 56 -3.38 -4.64 -4.05
CA ALA A 56 -3.88 -3.42 -4.67
C ALA A 56 -5.35 -3.19 -4.35
N SER A 57 -6.18 -4.24 -4.43
CA SER A 57 -7.59 -4.17 -4.06
C SER A 57 -7.78 -3.82 -2.57
N GLN A 58 -6.99 -4.40 -1.67
CA GLN A 58 -7.06 -4.08 -0.24
C GLN A 58 -6.76 -2.61 0.05
N ILE A 59 -5.71 -2.06 -0.58
CA ILE A 59 -5.34 -0.64 -0.44
C ILE A 59 -6.43 0.27 -1.04
N ALA A 60 -6.97 -0.09 -2.20
CA ALA A 60 -8.04 0.66 -2.85
C ALA A 60 -9.31 0.70 -1.99
N THR A 61 -9.72 -0.44 -1.42
CA THR A 61 -10.86 -0.52 -0.50
C THR A 61 -10.62 0.32 0.75
N TRP A 62 -9.46 0.18 1.40
CA TRP A 62 -9.12 0.98 2.57
C TRP A 62 -9.15 2.49 2.28
N ARG A 63 -8.65 2.92 1.12
CA ARG A 63 -8.69 4.33 0.73
C ARG A 63 -10.13 4.81 0.50
N LYS A 64 -11.00 4.00 -0.10
CA LYS A 64 -12.42 4.32 -0.26
C LYS A 64 -13.13 4.45 1.09
N GLU A 65 -12.85 3.57 2.05
CA GLU A 65 -13.39 3.70 3.41
C GLU A 65 -12.97 5.02 4.06
N ARG A 66 -11.68 5.37 3.99
CA ARG A 66 -11.18 6.64 4.56
C ARG A 66 -11.80 7.87 3.88
N LEU A 67 -12.05 7.80 2.56
CA LEU A 67 -12.74 8.87 1.85
C LEU A 67 -14.19 9.01 2.32
N ALA A 68 -14.91 7.89 2.42
CA ALA A 68 -16.29 7.86 2.88
C ALA A 68 -16.43 8.39 4.33
N ASP A 69 -15.48 8.07 5.21
CA ASP A 69 -15.44 8.62 6.57
C ASP A 69 -15.36 10.16 6.55
N ALA A 70 -14.55 10.74 5.67
CA ALA A 70 -14.39 12.18 5.53
C ALA A 70 -15.57 12.88 4.85
N GLU A 71 -16.14 12.26 3.80
CA GLU A 71 -17.36 12.75 3.15
C GLU A 71 -18.52 12.77 4.15
N HIS A 72 -18.64 11.74 4.99
CA HIS A 72 -19.65 11.71 6.05
C HIS A 72 -19.50 12.87 7.05
N ILE A 73 -18.26 13.25 7.41
CA ILE A 73 -18.01 14.43 8.26
C ILE A 73 -18.53 15.70 7.58
N LEU A 74 -18.24 15.87 6.29
CA LEU A 74 -18.65 17.03 5.50
C LEU A 74 -20.18 17.13 5.35
N GLU A 75 -20.85 15.99 5.15
CA GLU A 75 -22.31 15.90 5.02
C GLU A 75 -23.04 16.08 6.36
N THR A 76 -22.36 15.83 7.49
CA THR A 76 -22.93 15.99 8.83
C THR A 76 -23.02 17.47 9.23
N SER A 77 -24.02 18.15 8.67
CA SER A 77 -24.20 19.61 8.78
C SER A 77 -24.27 20.16 10.20
N LEU A 78 -24.67 19.36 11.19
CA LEU A 78 -24.71 19.76 12.60
C LEU A 78 -23.30 20.03 13.15
N ILE A 79 -22.38 19.09 12.91
CA ILE A 79 -21.00 19.16 13.42
C ILE A 79 -20.24 20.27 12.70
N VAL A 80 -20.36 20.33 11.37
CA VAL A 80 -19.75 21.39 10.56
C VAL A 80 -20.16 22.78 11.07
N ARG A 81 -21.47 23.02 11.26
CA ARG A 81 -21.95 24.30 11.80
C ARG A 81 -21.42 24.60 13.21
N GLN A 82 -21.37 23.60 14.08
CA GLN A 82 -20.86 23.77 15.44
C GLN A 82 -19.37 24.15 15.43
N VAL A 83 -18.57 23.46 14.61
CA VAL A 83 -17.14 23.75 14.43
C VAL A 83 -16.92 25.15 13.84
N GLN A 84 -17.61 25.49 12.75
CA GLN A 84 -17.51 26.82 12.14
C GLN A 84 -17.95 27.95 13.09
N SER A 85 -19.01 27.74 13.86
CA SER A 85 -19.48 28.71 14.85
C SER A 85 -18.45 28.93 15.95
N TRP A 86 -17.88 27.84 16.46
CA TRP A 86 -16.85 27.89 17.50
C TRP A 86 -15.55 28.53 17.00
N LEU A 87 -15.13 28.26 15.76
CA LEU A 87 -13.95 28.90 15.16
C LEU A 87 -14.12 30.44 15.01
N ARG A 88 -15.33 30.91 14.69
CA ARG A 88 -15.64 32.35 14.59
C ARG A 88 -15.73 33.03 15.96
N HIS A 89 -16.30 32.34 16.96
CA HIS A 89 -16.50 32.88 18.30
C HIS A 89 -16.08 31.84 19.36
N PRO A 90 -14.78 31.72 19.68
CA PRO A 90 -14.25 30.68 20.58
C PRO A 90 -14.57 30.92 22.08
N GLY A 91 -15.68 31.58 22.40
CA GLY A 91 -16.03 32.03 23.75
C GLY A 91 -16.62 30.97 24.67
N SER A 92 -16.94 29.76 24.18
CA SER A 92 -17.43 28.66 25.01
C SER A 92 -16.41 27.52 25.08
N PRO A 93 -15.70 27.38 26.23
CA PRO A 93 -14.83 26.24 26.51
C PRO A 93 -15.56 24.89 26.42
N GLU A 94 -16.85 24.85 26.73
CA GLU A 94 -17.69 23.64 26.72
C GLU A 94 -17.80 23.08 25.29
N VAL A 95 -18.10 23.93 24.32
CA VAL A 95 -18.19 23.56 22.90
C VAL A 95 -16.85 23.07 22.37
N GLY A 96 -15.75 23.73 22.74
CA GLY A 96 -14.40 23.27 22.40
C GLY A 96 -14.10 21.85 22.92
N ARG A 97 -14.49 21.56 24.17
CA ARG A 97 -14.36 20.22 24.77
C ARG A 97 -15.25 19.16 24.10
N GLU A 98 -16.42 19.54 23.58
CA GLU A 98 -17.26 18.62 22.81
C GLU A 98 -16.65 18.29 21.45
N ILE A 99 -16.14 19.29 20.73
CA ILE A 99 -15.44 19.12 19.46
C ILE A 99 -14.21 18.22 19.66
N PHE A 100 -13.42 18.47 20.70
CA PHE A 100 -12.27 17.63 21.03
C PHE A 100 -12.67 16.17 21.32
N ARG A 101 -13.73 15.94 22.11
CA ARG A 101 -14.25 14.58 22.39
C ARG A 101 -14.73 13.87 21.12
N TRP A 102 -15.39 14.60 20.22
CA TRP A 102 -15.78 14.07 18.92
C TRP A 102 -14.56 13.69 18.06
N MET A 103 -13.56 14.56 17.95
CA MET A 103 -12.29 14.26 17.26
C MET A 103 -11.59 13.04 17.87
N GLN A 104 -11.55 12.94 19.20
CA GLN A 104 -10.96 11.79 19.88
C GLN A 104 -11.71 10.48 19.58
N SER A 105 -13.04 10.55 19.44
CA SER A 105 -13.86 9.41 19.00
C SER A 105 -13.49 9.00 17.57
N LEU A 106 -13.35 9.95 16.64
CA LEU A 106 -12.90 9.65 15.28
C LEU A 106 -11.52 9.00 15.28
N GLN A 107 -10.58 9.55 16.05
CA GLN A 107 -9.23 9.02 16.15
C GLN A 107 -9.22 7.56 16.62
N ARG A 108 -9.96 7.25 17.69
CA ARG A 108 -9.99 5.91 18.30
C ARG A 108 -10.69 4.88 17.42
N HIS A 109 -11.86 5.22 16.87
CA HIS A 109 -12.67 4.26 16.12
C HIS A 109 -12.12 4.00 14.71
N TYR A 110 -11.59 5.03 14.04
CA TYR A 110 -11.05 4.92 12.69
C TYR A 110 -9.52 4.79 12.64
N ARG A 111 -8.88 4.69 13.81
CA ARG A 111 -7.44 4.44 13.99
C ARG A 111 -6.54 5.48 13.30
N TYR A 112 -6.97 6.73 13.26
CA TYR A 112 -6.12 7.82 12.79
C TYR A 112 -4.96 8.06 13.75
N GLY A 113 -3.75 8.27 13.23
CA GLY A 113 -2.58 8.57 14.06
C GLY A 113 -2.68 9.94 14.76
N SER A 114 -3.31 10.91 14.10
CA SER A 114 -3.59 12.24 14.64
C SER A 114 -4.70 12.92 13.84
N ILE A 115 -5.47 13.81 14.48
CA ILE A 115 -6.48 14.66 13.84
C ILE A 115 -6.24 16.10 14.30
N PHE A 116 -6.26 17.03 13.35
CA PHE A 116 -6.05 18.46 13.59
C PHE A 116 -7.26 19.24 13.08
N LEU A 117 -7.73 20.18 13.89
CA LEU A 117 -8.69 21.19 13.48
C LEU A 117 -7.93 22.49 13.23
N LEU A 118 -7.90 22.91 11.96
CA LEU A 118 -7.25 24.15 11.54
C LEU A 118 -8.29 25.24 11.33
N ASP A 119 -7.92 26.49 11.61
CA ASP A 119 -8.70 27.63 11.15
C ASP A 119 -8.38 28.00 9.69
N ALA A 120 -9.08 29.00 9.15
CA ALA A 120 -8.90 29.47 7.77
C ALA A 120 -7.50 30.07 7.48
N LYS A 121 -6.68 30.33 8.52
CA LYS A 121 -5.29 30.78 8.38
C LYS A 121 -4.29 29.61 8.46
N GLY A 122 -4.77 28.38 8.62
CA GLY A 122 -3.93 27.19 8.79
C GLY A 122 -3.35 27.05 10.20
N GLU A 123 -3.87 27.77 11.19
CA GLU A 123 -3.46 27.63 12.59
C GLU A 123 -4.22 26.47 13.25
N CYS A 124 -3.49 25.62 13.99
CA CYS A 124 -4.10 24.54 14.75
C CYS A 124 -4.86 25.09 15.95
N ARG A 125 -6.15 24.78 16.05
CA ARG A 125 -7.00 25.20 17.17
C ARG A 125 -7.27 24.07 18.15
N ILE A 126 -7.41 22.84 17.64
CA ILE A 126 -7.57 21.61 18.43
C ILE A 126 -6.76 20.50 17.76
N SER A 127 -6.09 19.67 18.56
CA SER A 127 -5.39 18.47 18.11
C SER A 127 -5.80 17.27 18.94
N SER A 128 -5.86 16.09 18.31
CA SER A 128 -6.04 14.81 18.98
C SER A 128 -4.97 13.84 18.45
N PRO A 129 -4.00 13.39 19.28
CA PRO A 129 -3.88 13.60 20.73
C PRO A 129 -3.56 15.07 21.10
N GLU A 130 -3.78 15.46 22.35
CA GLU A 130 -3.56 16.84 22.85
C GLU A 130 -2.10 17.29 22.65
N ASP A 131 -1.15 16.38 22.86
CA ASP A 131 0.29 16.56 22.59
C ASP A 131 0.63 16.48 21.08
N GLY A 132 -0.40 16.59 20.23
CA GLY A 132 -0.37 16.38 18.80
C GLY A 132 0.65 17.27 18.12
N LYS A 133 1.64 16.63 17.51
CA LYS A 133 2.75 17.20 16.75
C LYS A 133 2.33 18.40 15.91
N THR A 134 3.17 19.43 15.88
CA THR A 134 3.00 20.66 15.08
C THR A 134 2.54 20.36 13.66
N VAL A 135 1.48 21.06 13.22
CA VAL A 135 0.99 21.01 11.83
C VAL A 135 2.14 21.39 10.90
N LYS A 136 2.47 20.49 9.97
CA LYS A 136 3.59 20.71 9.06
C LYS A 136 3.16 21.57 7.88
N PRO A 137 4.11 22.20 7.16
CA PRO A 137 3.80 22.96 5.95
C PRO A 137 2.97 22.15 4.94
N GLY A 138 3.32 20.88 4.69
CA GLY A 138 2.56 20.01 3.78
C GLY A 138 1.12 19.73 4.23
N ASP A 139 0.85 19.65 5.54
CA ASP A 139 -0.51 19.48 6.06
C ASP A 139 -1.33 20.77 5.86
N ARG A 140 -0.69 21.95 5.98
CA ARG A 140 -1.33 23.24 5.70
C ARG A 140 -1.64 23.41 4.22
N GLU A 141 -0.71 23.09 3.35
CA GLU A 141 -0.91 23.15 1.89
C GLU A 141 -2.09 22.26 1.46
N LEU A 142 -2.15 21.03 2.00
CA LEU A 142 -3.27 20.12 1.77
C LEU A 142 -4.61 20.69 2.26
N ALA A 143 -4.63 21.30 3.45
CA ALA A 143 -5.82 21.92 4.00
C ALA A 143 -6.27 23.15 3.18
N GLU A 144 -5.33 23.97 2.72
CA GLU A 144 -5.62 25.10 1.83
C GLU A 144 -6.20 24.64 0.50
N GLU A 145 -5.67 23.56 -0.09
CA GLU A 145 -6.20 22.99 -1.32
C GLU A 145 -7.63 22.45 -1.13
N ALA A 146 -7.88 21.76 -0.01
CA ALA A 146 -9.21 21.28 0.32
C ALA A 146 -10.21 22.43 0.49
N LEU A 147 -9.83 23.51 1.18
CA LEU A 147 -10.66 24.71 1.34
C LEU A 147 -10.92 25.40 -0.01
N LYS A 148 -9.91 25.51 -0.89
CA LYS A 148 -10.06 26.14 -2.22
C LYS A 148 -10.99 25.33 -3.12
N THR A 149 -10.94 24.00 -3.06
CA THR A 149 -11.74 23.13 -3.92
C THR A 149 -13.11 22.79 -3.33
N GLY A 150 -13.29 22.95 -2.02
CA GLY A 150 -14.48 22.49 -1.30
C GLY A 150 -14.62 20.97 -1.29
N LYS A 151 -13.53 20.23 -1.54
CA LYS A 151 -13.51 18.77 -1.62
C LYS A 151 -12.56 18.17 -0.61
N VAL A 152 -12.83 16.91 -0.24
CA VAL A 152 -11.90 16.10 0.54
C VAL A 152 -10.67 15.76 -0.31
N ILE A 153 -9.47 16.01 0.22
CA ILE A 153 -8.21 15.77 -0.50
C ILE A 153 -7.29 14.84 0.29
N PHE A 154 -6.77 13.83 -0.39
CA PHE A 154 -5.70 12.96 0.12
C PHE A 154 -4.34 13.54 -0.20
N SER A 155 -3.42 13.51 0.76
CA SER A 155 -2.01 13.69 0.45
C SER A 155 -1.46 12.45 -0.27
N ASP A 156 -0.25 12.57 -0.81
CA ASP A 156 0.56 11.39 -1.08
C ASP A 156 1.14 10.80 0.23
N LEU A 157 1.68 9.59 0.15
CA LEU A 157 2.46 8.98 1.21
C LEU A 157 3.74 9.80 1.43
N HIS A 158 3.93 10.26 2.66
CA HIS A 158 5.10 11.06 3.02
C HIS A 158 5.75 10.53 4.29
N TYR A 159 7.07 10.66 4.36
CA TYR A 159 7.80 10.29 5.57
C TYR A 159 7.69 11.40 6.61
N SER A 160 7.15 11.06 7.78
CA SER A 160 7.08 11.98 8.89
C SER A 160 8.34 11.87 9.74
N GLY A 161 9.27 12.82 9.58
CA GLY A 161 10.49 12.89 10.40
C GLY A 161 10.25 12.93 11.91
N THR A 162 9.06 13.38 12.34
CA THR A 162 8.68 13.47 13.76
C THR A 162 8.20 12.12 14.33
N THR A 163 7.52 11.28 13.56
CA THR A 163 7.14 9.91 14.01
C THR A 163 8.11 8.84 13.55
N ARG A 164 8.96 9.14 12.56
CA ARG A 164 9.76 8.17 11.83
C ARG A 164 8.94 7.10 11.10
N GLU A 165 7.74 7.48 10.65
CA GLU A 165 6.78 6.60 9.98
C GLU A 165 6.34 7.19 8.64
N ILE A 166 5.94 6.34 7.70
CA ILE A 166 5.21 6.74 6.50
C ILE A 166 3.78 7.09 6.90
N ARG A 167 3.31 8.27 6.48
CA ARG A 167 1.98 8.78 6.77
C ARG A 167 1.25 9.17 5.50
N LEU A 168 -0.07 9.12 5.61
CA LEU A 168 -1.02 9.64 4.63
C LEU A 168 -1.95 10.59 5.38
N ALA A 169 -2.24 11.75 4.81
CA ALA A 169 -3.15 12.73 5.37
C ALA A 169 -4.42 12.88 4.51
N LEU A 170 -5.50 13.30 5.16
CA LEU A 170 -6.79 13.57 4.55
C LEU A 170 -7.29 14.92 5.07
N ALA A 171 -7.52 15.87 4.18
CA ALA A 171 -8.04 17.19 4.52
C ALA A 171 -9.54 17.26 4.18
N VAL A 172 -10.33 17.73 5.14
CA VAL A 172 -11.78 17.90 5.02
C VAL A 172 -12.10 19.38 5.17
N PRO A 173 -12.67 20.04 4.14
CA PRO A 173 -12.97 21.47 4.20
C PRO A 173 -14.28 21.70 4.95
N LEU A 174 -14.19 22.16 6.20
CA LEU A 174 -15.34 22.43 7.06
C LEU A 174 -15.94 23.80 6.85
#